data_AF-A0A243RZN3-F1
#
_entry.id   AF-A0A243RZN3-F1
#
_cell.length_a   1.000
_cell.length_b   1.000
_cell.length_c   1.000
_cell.angle_alpha   90.00
_cell.angle_beta   90.00
_cell.angle_gamma   90.00
#
_symmetry.space_group_name_H-M   'P 1'
#
loop_
_entity.id
_entity.type
_entity.pdbx_description
1 polymer ?
#
loop_
_entity_poly.entity_id
_entity_poly.type
_entity_poly.pdbx_seq_one_letter_code
_entity_poly.pdbx_strand_id
1 'polypeptide(L)'
;MANDSDLKVNVDLLVESESRLRKIKKEFKNLGNHRDDMREHWGSGDITGAMDEFVDNWDDYRESLLTHIDTVGKLIKATIDGFTGLDAELAKELRKKEKKK
;
A
#
# COMPACT_ATOMS: atom_id res chain seq x y z
N MET A 1 4.42 -16.75 -33.30
CA MET A 1 3.40 -17.21 -32.35
C MET A 1 3.82 -16.70 -30.97
N ALA A 2 3.52 -15.43 -30.67
CA ALA A 2 3.97 -14.73 -29.46
C ALA A 2 3.03 -15.00 -28.25
N ASN A 3 2.64 -16.27 -28.05
CA ASN A 3 1.61 -16.63 -27.09
C ASN A 3 2.14 -17.12 -25.73
N ASP A 4 3.45 -17.34 -25.63
CA ASP A 4 4.13 -17.84 -24.44
C ASP A 4 5.11 -16.78 -23.90
N SER A 5 4.60 -15.57 -23.60
CA SER A 5 5.32 -14.76 -22.62
C SER A 5 5.10 -15.44 -21.27
N ASP A 6 6.14 -16.08 -20.74
CA ASP A 6 6.14 -16.76 -19.43
C ASP A 6 5.82 -15.77 -18.29
N LEU A 7 6.00 -14.47 -18.54
CA LEU A 7 5.67 -13.39 -17.63
C LEU A 7 4.52 -12.56 -18.21
N LYS A 8 3.34 -12.67 -17.58
CA LYS A 8 2.17 -11.82 -17.85
C LYS A 8 1.91 -10.95 -16.63
N VAL A 9 2.15 -9.64 -16.76
CA VAL A 9 1.88 -8.68 -15.69
C VAL A 9 0.59 -7.93 -15.98
N ASN A 10 -0.35 -8.02 -15.05
CA ASN A 10 -1.58 -7.25 -15.09
C ASN A 10 -1.33 -5.88 -14.43
N VAL A 11 -0.87 -4.92 -15.23
CA VAL A 11 -0.56 -3.56 -14.75
C VAL A 11 -1.80 -2.86 -14.22
N ASP A 12 -2.98 -3.08 -14.82
CA ASP A 12 -4.23 -2.47 -14.35
C ASP A 12 -4.59 -2.92 -12.93
N LEU A 13 -4.46 -4.22 -12.64
CA LEU A 13 -4.67 -4.75 -11.30
C LEU A 13 -3.68 -4.14 -10.29
N LEU A 14 -2.42 -3.96 -10.70
CA LEU A 14 -1.40 -3.35 -9.83
C LEU A 14 -1.72 -1.88 -9.53
N VAL A 15 -2.13 -1.10 -10.54
CA VAL A 15 -2.56 0.31 -10.37
C VAL A 15 -3.78 0.40 -9.46
N GLU A 16 -4.77 -0.47 -9.65
CA GLU A 16 -5.94 -0.53 -8.78
C GLU A 16 -5.55 -0.90 -7.33
N SER A 17 -4.67 -1.88 -7.17
CA SER A 17 -4.16 -2.32 -5.87
C SER A 17 -3.40 -1.21 -5.15
N GLU A 18 -2.55 -0.45 -5.86
CA GLU A 18 -1.85 0.71 -5.32
C GLU A 18 -2.83 1.77 -4.79
N SER A 19 -3.88 2.07 -5.56
CA SER A 19 -4.94 3.00 -5.18
C SER A 19 -5.70 2.52 -3.93
N ARG A 20 -6.07 1.24 -3.87
CA ARG A 20 -6.76 0.62 -2.72
C ARG A 20 -5.89 0.65 -1.47
N LEU A 21 -4.61 0.27 -1.56
CA LEU A 21 -3.68 0.32 -0.43
C LEU A 21 -3.47 1.75 0.07
N ARG A 22 -3.37 2.74 -0.83
CA ARG A 22 -3.28 4.15 -0.47
C ARG A 22 -4.51 4.62 0.33
N LYS A 23 -5.72 4.18 -0.05
CA LYS A 23 -6.97 4.47 0.69
C LYS A 23 -6.95 3.80 2.07
N ILE A 24 -6.65 2.51 2.15
CA ILE A 24 -6.58 1.77 3.42
C ILE A 24 -5.56 2.44 4.35
N LYS A 25 -4.36 2.75 3.87
CA LYS A 25 -3.33 3.46 4.64
C LYS A 25 -3.84 4.79 5.19
N LYS A 26 -4.62 5.54 4.42
CA LYS A 26 -5.21 6.81 4.85
C LYS A 26 -6.22 6.60 5.96
N GLU A 27 -7.14 5.64 5.82
CA GLU A 27 -8.13 5.33 6.85
C GLU A 27 -7.45 4.91 8.17
N PHE A 28 -6.49 3.98 8.13
CA PHE A 28 -5.77 3.55 9.34
C PHE A 28 -4.94 4.66 10.00
N LYS A 29 -4.40 5.60 9.22
CA LYS A 29 -3.74 6.79 9.77
C LYS A 29 -4.72 7.72 10.49
N ASN A 30 -5.93 7.87 9.93
CA ASN A 30 -6.95 8.76 10.46
C ASN A 30 -7.67 8.22 11.68
N LEU A 31 -7.59 6.91 11.96
CA LEU A 31 -8.23 6.30 13.13
C LEU A 31 -7.71 6.84 14.48
N GLY A 32 -6.59 7.57 14.51
CA GLY A 32 -6.15 8.40 15.64
C GLY A 32 -5.92 7.65 16.97
N ASN A 33 -5.30 8.34 17.93
CA ASN A 33 -5.34 7.91 19.33
C ASN A 33 -6.43 8.71 20.02
N HIS A 34 -7.47 8.03 20.51
CA HIS A 34 -8.52 8.62 21.35
C HIS A 34 -8.36 8.21 22.81
N ARG A 35 -7.20 7.63 23.15
CA ARG A 35 -6.89 7.13 24.49
C ARG A 35 -7.10 8.22 25.52
N ASP A 36 -6.38 9.32 25.37
CA ASP A 36 -6.31 10.37 26.37
C ASP A 36 -7.66 11.09 26.52
N ASP A 37 -8.42 11.21 25.43
CA ASP A 37 -9.77 11.79 25.42
C ASP A 37 -10.80 10.91 26.15
N MET A 38 -10.67 9.58 26.06
CA MET A 38 -11.66 8.63 26.60
C MET A 38 -11.30 8.11 27.99
N ARG A 39 -10.02 8.21 28.39
CA ARG A 39 -9.50 7.59 29.61
C ARG A 39 -10.23 8.05 30.87
N GLU A 40 -10.59 9.32 30.97
CA GLU A 40 -11.35 9.87 32.11
C GLU A 40 -12.79 9.35 32.21
N HIS A 41 -13.32 8.76 31.13
CA HIS A 41 -14.69 8.23 31.08
C HIS A 41 -14.79 6.72 31.36
N TRP A 42 -13.67 6.01 31.47
CA TRP A 42 -13.64 4.56 31.68
C TRP A 42 -14.01 4.13 33.10
N GLY A 43 -14.03 5.08 34.05
CA GLY A 43 -14.55 4.87 35.39
C GLY A 43 -13.59 4.07 36.27
N SER A 44 -13.85 2.77 36.45
CA SER A 44 -13.10 1.95 37.40
C SER A 44 -11.63 1.75 36.98
N GLY A 45 -10.75 1.57 37.97
CA GLY A 45 -9.32 1.33 37.71
C GLY A 45 -9.06 0.08 36.88
N ASP A 46 -9.81 -1.01 37.11
CA ASP A 46 -9.65 -2.26 36.37
C ASP A 46 -10.02 -2.12 34.89
N ILE A 47 -11.12 -1.42 34.59
CA ILE A 47 -11.51 -1.11 33.21
C ILE A 47 -10.47 -0.20 32.57
N THR A 48 -9.98 0.79 33.30
CA THR A 48 -8.96 1.72 32.81
C THR A 48 -7.68 0.97 32.43
N GLY A 49 -7.22 0.05 33.27
CA GLY A 49 -6.03 -0.76 32.98
C GLY A 49 -6.21 -1.67 31.76
N ALA A 50 -7.35 -2.35 31.64
CA ALA A 50 -7.63 -3.20 30.48
C ALA A 50 -7.74 -2.38 29.18
N MET A 51 -8.31 -1.18 29.25
CA MET A 51 -8.41 -0.27 28.11
C MET A 51 -7.05 0.35 27.74
N ASP A 52 -6.21 0.70 28.72
CA ASP A 52 -4.83 1.16 28.49
C ASP A 52 -4.06 0.08 27.72
N GLU A 53 -4.09 -1.19 28.17
CA GLU A 53 -3.43 -2.31 27.47
C GLU A 53 -3.98 -2.55 26.07
N PHE A 54 -5.31 -2.45 25.89
CA PHE A 54 -5.92 -2.60 24.57
C PHE A 54 -5.46 -1.50 23.61
N VAL A 55 -5.47 -0.24 24.05
CA VAL A 55 -5.13 0.89 23.19
C VAL A 55 -3.65 0.88 22.83
N ASP A 56 -2.76 0.58 23.79
CA ASP A 56 -1.33 0.48 23.52
C ASP A 56 -1.04 -0.63 22.49
N ASN A 57 -1.60 -1.83 22.68
CA ASN A 57 -1.48 -2.91 21.70
C ASN A 57 -2.07 -2.53 20.34
N TRP A 58 -3.24 -1.91 20.32
CA TRP A 58 -3.87 -1.45 19.07
C TRP A 58 -2.97 -0.47 18.32
N ASP A 59 -2.34 0.48 19.00
CA ASP A 59 -1.44 1.45 18.38
C ASP A 59 -0.22 0.76 17.75
N ASP A 60 0.45 -0.12 18.50
CA ASP A 60 1.60 -0.89 18.02
C ASP A 60 1.26 -1.73 16.78
N TYR A 61 0.16 -2.48 16.82
CA TYR A 61 -0.27 -3.30 15.68
C TYR A 61 -0.72 -2.45 14.50
N ARG A 62 -1.35 -1.30 14.75
CA ARG A 62 -1.74 -0.35 13.69
C ARG A 62 -0.52 0.24 13.00
N GLU A 63 0.51 0.64 13.72
CA GLU A 63 1.77 1.12 13.15
C GLU A 63 2.48 0.03 12.32
N SER A 64 2.52 -1.20 12.83
CA SER A 64 3.04 -2.36 12.12
C SER A 64 2.29 -2.60 10.80
N LEU A 65 0.95 -2.59 10.85
CA LEU A 65 0.11 -2.75 9.67
C LEU A 65 0.34 -1.64 8.64
N LEU A 66 0.44 -0.38 9.07
CA LEU A 66 0.74 0.76 8.20
C LEU A 66 2.10 0.61 7.51
N THR A 67 3.08 0.07 8.20
CA THR A 67 4.42 -0.22 7.66
C THR A 67 4.37 -1.31 6.59
N HIS A 68 3.64 -2.39 6.84
CA HIS A 68 3.45 -3.46 5.86
C HIS A 68 2.69 -2.98 4.60
N ILE A 69 1.62 -2.19 4.78
CA ILE A 69 0.87 -1.60 3.66
C ILE A 69 1.78 -0.70 2.81
N ASP A 70 2.62 0.13 3.45
CA ASP A 70 3.57 0.99 2.74
C ASP A 70 4.60 0.18 1.95
N THR A 71 5.11 -0.90 2.54
CA THR A 71 6.09 -1.78 1.93
C THR A 71 5.52 -2.46 0.68
N VAL A 72 4.32 -3.06 0.80
CA VAL A 72 3.63 -3.68 -0.35
C VAL A 72 3.31 -2.64 -1.42
N GLY A 73 2.84 -1.45 -1.03
CA GLY A 73 2.58 -0.35 -1.97
C GLY A 73 3.82 0.06 -2.77
N LYS A 74 5.00 0.13 -2.12
CA LYS A 74 6.28 0.41 -2.80
C LYS A 74 6.67 -0.69 -3.79
N LEU A 75 6.48 -1.96 -3.43
CA LEU A 75 6.78 -3.10 -4.32
C LEU A 75 5.87 -3.10 -5.55
N ILE A 76 4.57 -2.83 -5.36
CA ILE A 76 3.61 -2.69 -6.46
C ILE A 76 4.03 -1.55 -7.39
N LYS A 77 4.35 -0.38 -6.84
CA LYS A 77 4.80 0.77 -7.62
C LYS A 77 6.08 0.48 -8.39
N ALA A 78 7.09 -0.11 -7.76
CA ALA A 78 8.34 -0.50 -8.43
C ALA A 78 8.08 -1.47 -9.59
N THR A 79 7.12 -2.38 -9.44
CA THR A 79 6.71 -3.30 -10.50
C THR A 79 6.06 -2.54 -11.66
N ILE A 80 5.09 -1.66 -11.38
CA ILE A 80 4.45 -0.82 -12.41
C ILE A 80 5.49 -0.01 -13.18
N ASP A 81 6.37 0.70 -12.47
CA ASP A 81 7.39 1.56 -13.06
C ASP A 81 8.36 0.76 -13.93
N GLY A 82 8.77 -0.44 -13.46
CA GLY A 82 9.67 -1.32 -14.21
C GLY A 82 9.08 -1.81 -15.54
N PHE A 83 7.84 -2.30 -15.53
CA PHE A 83 7.19 -2.83 -16.75
C PHE A 83 6.82 -1.71 -17.72
N THR A 84 6.18 -0.64 -17.23
CA THR A 84 5.76 0.48 -18.10
C THR A 84 6.94 1.24 -18.67
N GLY A 85 8.03 1.39 -17.91
CA GLY A 85 9.28 1.97 -18.38
C GLY A 85 9.92 1.14 -19.50
N LEU A 86 10.04 -0.17 -19.30
CA LEU A 86 10.59 -1.08 -20.31
C LEU A 86 9.76 -1.08 -21.61
N ASP A 87 8.43 -1.13 -21.49
CA ASP A 87 7.52 -1.06 -22.64
C ASP A 87 7.66 0.27 -23.40
N ALA A 88 7.81 1.39 -22.69
CA ALA A 88 8.01 2.71 -23.30
C ALA A 88 9.34 2.81 -24.05
N GLU A 89 10.42 2.26 -23.49
CA GLU A 89 11.73 2.20 -24.15
C GLU A 89 11.69 1.35 -25.41
N LEU A 90 11.09 0.16 -25.33
CA LEU A 90 10.92 -0.73 -26.47
C LEU A 90 10.10 -0.06 -27.59
N ALA A 91 8.97 0.56 -27.26
CA ALA A 91 8.13 1.28 -28.22
C ALA A 91 8.90 2.43 -28.89
N LYS A 92 9.74 3.14 -28.14
CA LYS A 92 10.58 4.22 -28.68
C LYS A 92 11.59 3.69 -29.70
N GLU A 93 12.26 2.58 -29.42
CA GLU A 93 13.23 1.97 -30.34
C GLU A 93 12.55 1.42 -31.60
N LEU A 94 11.36 0.81 -31.47
CA LEU A 94 10.57 0.36 -32.63
C LEU A 94 10.19 1.54 -33.56
N ARG A 95 9.67 2.64 -32.99
CA ARG A 95 9.34 3.86 -33.76
C ARG A 95 10.56 4.48 -34.44
N LYS A 96 11.74 4.45 -33.80
CA LYS A 96 12.99 4.91 -34.42
C LYS A 96 13.39 4.06 -35.62
N LYS A 97 13.22 2.74 -35.55
CA LYS A 97 13.51 1.82 -36.66
C LYS A 97 12.55 2.04 -37.82
N GLU A 98 11.27 2.26 -37.57
CA GLU A 98 10.27 2.56 -38.61
C GLU A 98 10.59 3.84 -39.37
N LYS A 99 11.04 4.91 -38.68
CA LYS A 99 11.42 6.19 -39.31
C LYS A 99 12.72 6.15 -40.13
N LYS A 100 13.52 5.07 -40.00
CA LYS A 100 14.77 4.86 -40.76
C LYS A 100 14.57 4.01 -42.02
N LYS A 101 13.39 3.43 -42.21
CA LYS A 101 12.95 2.79 -43.46
C LYS A 101 12.21 3.81 -44.31
#